data_AF-A0A3B9MAL0-F1
#
_entry.id   AF-A0A3B9MAL0-F1
#
_cell.length_a   1.000
_cell.length_b   1.000
_cell.length_c   1.000
_cell.angle_alpha   90.00
_cell.angle_beta   90.00
_cell.angle_gamma   90.00
#
_symmetry.space_group_name_H-M   'P 1'
#
loop_
_entity.id
_entity.type
_entity.pdbx_description
1 polymer ?
#
loop_
_entity_poly.entity_id
_entity_poly.type
_entity_poly.pdbx_seq_one_letter_code
_entity_poly.pdbx_strand_id
1 'polypeptide(L)'
;MAAASNVEKETPADSKSWTLRLRQAIDRHLPMDHLLPDRQPYYVGSWVYVFGVVTIAALVWVVISGVALSFMGPQWWHYSRLGRFVNSLHFWSVQLFFIFMVLHLWGQYFMAGWRHGRAATWMIGVVIFAVSILTAFTGYLSQQNFDAQFIAVNAKDAMNSAGVGAFFNVLNFGQMYGLHVMLLPIGVTILVVLHIVMVRTRGVVKPIDPEGSSRSHGEASDFVGTKGGAQP
;
A
#
# COMPACT_ATOMS: atom_id res chain seq x y z
N MET A 1 -44.49 41.93 27.23
CA MET A 1 -44.93 40.61 26.73
C MET A 1 -43.78 40.02 25.93
N ALA A 2 -43.15 38.99 26.49
CA ALA A 2 -42.08 38.23 25.86
C ALA A 2 -42.68 36.98 25.18
N ALA A 3 -42.18 36.63 23.99
CA ALA A 3 -42.30 35.31 23.37
C ALA A 3 -41.01 35.12 22.55
N ALA A 4 -39.96 34.60 23.19
CA ALA A 4 -39.58 33.19 23.22
C ALA A 4 -39.01 32.73 21.86
N SER A 5 -37.72 32.97 21.69
CA SER A 5 -36.85 32.27 20.75
C SER A 5 -36.80 30.78 21.14
N ASN A 6 -37.30 29.90 20.27
CA ASN A 6 -37.10 28.46 20.42
C ASN A 6 -35.63 28.12 20.12
N VAL A 7 -34.82 28.12 21.17
CA VAL A 7 -33.53 27.42 21.18
C VAL A 7 -33.86 25.96 21.48
N GLU A 8 -33.84 25.12 20.46
CA GLU A 8 -33.82 23.67 20.64
C GLU A 8 -32.60 23.31 21.51
N LYS A 9 -32.88 22.82 22.72
CA LYS A 9 -31.87 22.28 23.62
C LYS A 9 -31.35 20.98 23.02
N GLU A 10 -30.07 20.94 22.67
CA GLU A 10 -29.36 19.69 22.43
C GLU A 10 -29.50 18.79 23.67
N THR A 11 -30.12 17.62 23.48
CA THR A 11 -30.31 16.63 24.53
C THR A 11 -28.98 15.92 24.89
N PRO A 12 -28.70 15.63 26.17
CA PRO A 12 -27.40 15.09 26.63
C PRO A 12 -27.11 13.63 26.23
N ALA A 13 -27.96 13.01 25.42
CA ALA A 13 -27.88 11.60 25.04
C ALA A 13 -26.88 11.32 23.88
N ASP A 14 -26.45 12.36 23.15
CA ASP A 14 -25.67 12.23 21.92
C ASP A 14 -24.18 11.88 22.14
N SER A 15 -23.71 11.95 23.38
CA SER A 15 -22.30 11.72 23.75
C SER A 15 -21.90 10.23 23.90
N LYS A 16 -22.85 9.28 23.81
CA LYS A 16 -22.62 7.86 24.13
C LYS A 16 -22.61 6.89 22.94
N SER A 17 -22.98 7.32 21.74
CA SER A 17 -23.00 6.43 20.57
C SER A 17 -21.57 6.15 20.07
N TRP A 18 -21.12 4.88 20.16
CA TRP A 18 -19.83 4.50 19.57
C TRP A 18 -19.81 4.85 18.09
N THR A 19 -20.93 4.69 17.39
CA THR A 19 -21.06 4.99 15.96
C THR A 19 -20.82 6.47 15.68
N LEU A 20 -21.28 7.38 16.55
CA LEU A 20 -20.96 8.81 16.45
C LEU A 20 -19.49 9.11 16.73
N ARG A 21 -18.89 8.43 17.71
CA ARG A 21 -17.45 8.58 18.01
C ARG A 21 -16.57 8.03 16.89
N LEU A 22 -16.97 6.92 16.28
CA LEU A 22 -16.31 6.31 15.13
C LEU A 22 -16.47 7.20 13.90
N ARG A 23 -17.69 7.71 13.63
CA ARG A 23 -17.94 8.68 12.56
C ARG A 23 -17.11 9.95 12.74
N GLN A 24 -17.11 10.55 13.92
CA GLN A 24 -16.32 11.75 14.22
C GLN A 24 -14.81 11.49 14.18
N ALA A 25 -14.36 10.30 14.58
CA ALA A 25 -12.96 9.91 14.46
C ALA A 25 -12.54 9.72 12.99
N ILE A 26 -13.41 9.12 12.18
CA ILE A 26 -13.24 8.99 10.73
C ILE A 26 -13.25 10.37 10.08
N ASP A 27 -14.25 11.23 10.34
CA ASP A 27 -14.35 12.57 9.74
C ASP A 27 -13.16 13.47 10.12
N ARG A 28 -12.62 13.37 11.34
CA ARG A 28 -11.42 14.13 11.75
C ARG A 28 -10.13 13.68 11.08
N HIS A 29 -10.02 12.39 10.72
CA HIS A 29 -8.79 11.84 10.15
C HIS A 29 -8.89 11.61 8.64
N LEU A 30 -10.10 11.55 8.08
CA LEU A 30 -10.42 11.25 6.69
C LEU A 30 -11.59 12.15 6.21
N PRO A 31 -11.44 13.49 6.16
CA PRO A 31 -12.42 14.35 5.51
C PRO A 31 -12.57 13.91 4.04
N MET A 32 -13.82 13.70 3.60
CA MET A 32 -14.16 13.05 2.33
C MET A 32 -13.56 13.79 1.11
N ASP A 33 -13.35 15.08 1.26
CA ASP A 33 -12.73 16.02 0.32
C ASP A 33 -11.28 15.62 -0.04
N HIS A 34 -10.56 14.92 0.85
CA HIS A 34 -9.21 14.42 0.61
C HIS A 34 -9.18 13.02 -0.02
N LEU A 35 -10.28 12.25 0.09
CA LEU A 35 -10.39 10.92 -0.51
C LEU A 35 -10.69 11.00 -2.01
N LEU A 36 -11.41 12.04 -2.45
CA LEU A 36 -11.74 12.31 -3.85
C LEU A 36 -11.32 13.72 -4.32
N PRO A 37 -10.01 14.04 -4.42
CA PRO A 37 -9.57 15.36 -4.86
C PRO A 37 -9.90 15.58 -6.35
N ASP A 38 -10.55 16.69 -6.64
CA ASP A 38 -10.93 17.21 -7.96
C ASP A 38 -9.76 17.93 -8.67
N ARG A 39 -8.61 18.10 -7.99
CA ARG A 39 -7.36 18.59 -8.59
C ARG A 39 -6.17 17.72 -8.16
N GLN A 40 -5.51 17.08 -9.13
CA GLN A 40 -4.23 16.40 -8.92
C GLN A 40 -3.08 17.39 -9.19
N PRO A 41 -2.15 17.60 -8.23
CA PRO A 41 -1.00 18.49 -8.44
C PRO A 41 -0.10 18.03 -9.61
N TYR A 42 0.52 18.98 -10.33
CA TYR A 42 1.36 18.74 -11.51
C TYR A 42 2.53 17.75 -11.29
N TYR A 43 3.01 17.57 -10.05
CA TYR A 43 4.08 16.63 -9.69
C TYR A 43 3.62 15.16 -9.49
N VAL A 44 2.31 14.87 -9.51
CA VAL A 44 1.78 13.50 -9.50
C VAL A 44 2.10 12.76 -10.81
N GLY A 45 2.55 13.48 -11.84
CA GLY A 45 3.08 12.93 -13.10
C GLY A 45 4.52 12.41 -13.04
N SER A 46 5.17 12.37 -11.87
CA SER A 46 6.48 11.71 -11.74
C SER A 46 6.31 10.19 -11.86
N TRP A 47 7.04 9.56 -12.79
CA TRP A 47 6.99 8.11 -13.09
C TRP A 47 7.05 7.20 -11.86
N VAL A 48 7.62 7.66 -10.74
CA VAL A 48 7.74 6.91 -9.50
C VAL A 48 6.38 6.67 -8.81
N TYR A 49 5.35 7.49 -9.07
CA TYR A 49 3.98 7.24 -8.59
C TYR A 49 3.31 6.07 -9.30
N VAL A 50 3.66 5.84 -10.58
CA VAL A 50 3.13 4.73 -11.38
C VAL A 50 3.50 3.39 -10.72
N PHE A 51 4.70 3.27 -10.13
CA PHE A 51 5.13 2.03 -9.48
C PHE A 51 4.20 1.60 -8.34
N GLY A 52 3.71 2.55 -7.54
CA GLY A 52 2.76 2.25 -6.46
C GLY A 52 1.42 1.76 -7.00
N VAL A 53 0.89 2.41 -8.05
CA VAL A 53 -0.38 2.03 -8.68
C VAL A 53 -0.27 0.66 -9.35
N VAL A 54 0.82 0.39 -10.08
CA VAL A 54 1.06 -0.90 -10.72
C VAL A 54 1.23 -2.01 -9.69
N THR A 55 1.89 -1.74 -8.56
CA THR A 55 2.00 -2.70 -7.44
C THR A 55 0.62 -3.08 -6.91
N ILE A 56 -0.28 -2.11 -6.71
CA ILE A 56 -1.66 -2.37 -6.26
C ILE A 56 -2.45 -3.16 -7.31
N ALA A 57 -2.36 -2.77 -8.60
CA ALA A 57 -3.03 -3.48 -9.67
C ALA A 57 -2.55 -4.94 -9.79
N ALA A 58 -1.24 -5.16 -9.65
CA ALA A 58 -0.68 -6.50 -9.61
C ALA A 58 -1.20 -7.30 -8.40
N LEU A 59 -1.25 -6.70 -7.20
CA LEU A 59 -1.82 -7.35 -6.01
C LEU A 59 -3.28 -7.77 -6.22
N VAL A 60 -4.10 -6.92 -6.83
CA VAL A 60 -5.50 -7.25 -7.16
C VAL A 60 -5.56 -8.49 -8.05
N TRP A 61 -4.74 -8.56 -9.08
CA TRP A 61 -4.69 -9.74 -9.95
C TRP A 61 -4.12 -10.98 -9.25
N VAL A 62 -3.13 -10.83 -8.37
CA VAL A 62 -2.63 -11.94 -7.52
C VAL A 62 -3.76 -12.51 -6.67
N VAL A 63 -4.54 -11.65 -6.00
CA VAL A 63 -5.64 -12.09 -5.13
C VAL A 63 -6.76 -12.74 -5.95
N ILE A 64 -7.21 -12.11 -7.04
CA ILE A 64 -8.29 -12.66 -7.89
C ILE A 64 -7.90 -14.02 -8.46
N SER A 65 -6.70 -14.13 -9.05
CA SER A 65 -6.23 -15.40 -9.61
C SER A 65 -5.98 -16.47 -8.54
N GLY A 66 -5.48 -16.07 -7.36
CA GLY A 66 -5.25 -16.97 -6.23
C GLY A 66 -6.54 -17.52 -5.64
N VAL A 67 -7.57 -16.69 -5.51
CA VAL A 67 -8.93 -17.12 -5.11
C VAL A 67 -9.50 -18.10 -6.14
N ALA A 68 -9.36 -17.82 -7.43
CA ALA A 68 -9.84 -18.72 -8.49
C ALA A 68 -9.13 -20.09 -8.43
N LEU A 69 -7.81 -20.13 -8.24
CA LEU A 69 -7.04 -21.36 -8.10
C LEU A 69 -7.45 -22.13 -6.83
N SER A 70 -7.64 -21.42 -5.72
CA SER A 70 -8.03 -22.03 -4.44
C SER A 70 -9.45 -22.62 -4.51
N PHE A 71 -10.37 -21.92 -5.17
CA PHE A 71 -11.76 -22.36 -5.35
C PHE A 71 -11.87 -23.63 -6.19
N MET A 72 -11.12 -23.71 -7.31
CA MET A 72 -11.11 -24.89 -8.18
C MET A 72 -10.26 -26.05 -7.62
N GLY A 73 -9.46 -25.78 -6.60
CA GLY A 73 -8.59 -26.74 -5.92
C GLY A 73 -7.15 -26.73 -6.45
N PRO A 74 -6.16 -27.08 -5.59
CA PRO A 74 -4.73 -26.94 -5.89
C PRO A 74 -4.22 -27.76 -7.08
N GLN A 75 -4.97 -28.78 -7.53
CA GLN A 75 -4.58 -29.65 -8.64
C GLN A 75 -5.10 -29.17 -10.00
N TRP A 76 -6.04 -28.22 -10.04
CA TRP A 76 -6.79 -27.85 -11.25
C TRP A 76 -5.92 -27.44 -12.43
N TRP A 77 -4.82 -26.74 -12.17
CA TRP A 77 -3.90 -26.24 -13.19
C TRP A 77 -3.06 -27.34 -13.84
N HIS A 78 -2.96 -28.55 -13.28
CA HIS A 78 -2.23 -29.65 -13.90
C HIS A 78 -2.97 -30.22 -15.12
N TYR A 79 -4.29 -30.32 -15.06
CA TYR A 79 -5.09 -30.99 -16.09
C TYR A 79 -5.95 -30.04 -16.95
N SER A 80 -6.25 -28.82 -16.49
CA SER A 80 -7.08 -27.86 -17.23
C SER A 80 -6.25 -26.84 -18.02
N ARG A 81 -6.61 -26.59 -19.30
CA ARG A 81 -6.03 -25.50 -20.09
C ARG A 81 -6.32 -24.12 -19.46
N LEU A 82 -7.55 -23.92 -19.00
CA LEU A 82 -7.93 -22.69 -18.30
C LEU A 82 -7.20 -22.58 -16.96
N GLY A 83 -7.04 -23.69 -16.23
CA GLY A 83 -6.26 -23.72 -14.99
C GLY A 83 -4.80 -23.33 -15.20
N ARG A 84 -4.15 -23.82 -16.26
CA ARG A 84 -2.79 -23.39 -16.65
C ARG A 84 -2.72 -21.90 -16.96
N PHE A 85 -3.70 -21.35 -17.65
CA PHE A 85 -3.77 -19.91 -17.92
C PHE A 85 -3.88 -19.10 -16.62
N VAL A 86 -4.81 -19.46 -15.72
CA VAL A 86 -4.98 -18.77 -14.44
C VAL A 86 -3.73 -18.90 -13.56
N ASN A 87 -3.08 -20.06 -13.55
CA ASN A 87 -1.81 -20.26 -12.84
C ASN A 87 -0.69 -19.37 -13.41
N SER A 88 -0.59 -19.26 -14.73
CA SER A 88 0.35 -18.35 -15.40
C SER A 88 0.05 -16.89 -15.06
N LEU A 89 -1.22 -16.50 -15.09
CA LEU A 89 -1.65 -15.16 -14.69
C LEU A 89 -1.27 -14.87 -13.22
N HIS A 90 -1.48 -15.83 -12.31
CA HIS A 90 -1.08 -15.69 -10.91
C HIS A 90 0.44 -15.50 -10.78
N PHE A 91 1.22 -16.38 -11.41
CA PHE A 91 2.68 -16.30 -11.41
C PHE A 91 3.19 -14.94 -11.92
N TRP A 92 2.74 -14.50 -13.10
CA TRP A 92 3.19 -13.23 -13.67
C TRP A 92 2.71 -12.02 -12.87
N SER A 93 1.52 -12.08 -12.27
CA SER A 93 1.04 -11.03 -11.37
C SER A 93 1.93 -10.91 -10.14
N VAL A 94 2.41 -12.03 -9.58
CA VAL A 94 3.39 -12.02 -8.48
C VAL A 94 4.71 -11.40 -8.93
N GLN A 95 5.21 -11.71 -10.14
CA GLN A 95 6.45 -11.10 -10.66
C GLN A 95 6.32 -9.58 -10.78
N LEU A 96 5.23 -9.11 -11.39
CA LEU A 96 4.97 -7.67 -11.52
C LEU A 96 4.83 -7.03 -10.14
N PHE A 97 4.11 -7.66 -9.22
CA PHE A 97 3.95 -7.18 -7.85
C PHE A 97 5.31 -6.95 -7.17
N PHE A 98 6.24 -7.91 -7.20
CA PHE A 98 7.56 -7.74 -6.58
C PHE A 98 8.45 -6.73 -7.29
N ILE A 99 8.52 -6.77 -8.63
CA ILE A 99 9.34 -5.83 -9.41
C ILE A 99 8.92 -4.40 -9.08
N PHE A 100 7.62 -4.10 -9.20
CA PHE A 100 7.13 -2.75 -8.93
C PHE A 100 7.13 -2.38 -7.45
N MET A 101 6.98 -3.35 -6.53
CA MET A 101 7.11 -3.10 -5.09
C MET A 101 8.53 -2.68 -4.71
N VAL A 102 9.56 -3.33 -5.25
CA VAL A 102 10.96 -2.94 -5.01
C VAL A 102 11.24 -1.56 -5.60
N LEU A 103 10.83 -1.32 -6.85
CA LEU A 103 10.95 0.00 -7.49
C LEU A 103 10.23 1.10 -6.70
N HIS A 104 9.04 0.80 -6.17
CA HIS A 104 8.28 1.70 -5.33
C HIS A 104 9.02 1.98 -4.01
N LEU A 105 9.48 0.94 -3.31
CA LEU A 105 10.19 1.07 -2.03
C LEU A 105 11.48 1.89 -2.16
N TRP A 106 12.31 1.56 -3.15
CA TRP A 106 13.57 2.26 -3.42
C TRP A 106 13.33 3.67 -3.93
N GLY A 107 12.42 3.84 -4.90
CA GLY A 107 12.07 5.15 -5.44
C GLY A 107 11.59 6.09 -4.34
N GLN A 108 10.72 5.63 -3.43
CA GLN A 108 10.26 6.44 -2.31
C GLN A 108 11.35 6.68 -1.25
N TYR A 109 12.28 5.74 -1.07
CA TYR A 109 13.41 5.95 -0.17
C TYR A 109 14.35 7.05 -0.67
N PHE A 110 14.80 6.96 -1.93
CA PHE A 110 15.76 7.90 -2.53
C PHE A 110 15.16 9.28 -2.82
N MET A 111 13.85 9.37 -3.12
CA MET A 111 13.16 10.65 -3.19
C MET A 111 12.82 11.25 -1.81
N ALA A 112 13.31 10.63 -0.72
CA ALA A 112 13.05 11.02 0.65
C ALA A 112 11.54 11.11 0.99
N GLY A 113 10.71 10.21 0.44
CA GLY A 113 9.25 10.21 0.64
C GLY A 113 8.81 10.00 2.11
N TRP A 114 9.73 9.52 2.94
CA TRP A 114 9.56 9.32 4.38
C TRP A 114 9.68 10.63 5.20
N ARG A 115 10.13 11.75 4.61
CA ARG A 115 10.30 13.03 5.31
C ARG A 115 8.98 13.72 5.69
N HIS A 116 9.04 14.70 6.60
CA HIS A 116 7.89 15.46 7.14
C HIS A 116 6.80 14.56 7.76
N GLY A 117 7.18 13.71 8.72
CA GLY A 117 6.24 12.89 9.50
C GLY A 117 5.72 11.62 8.81
N ARG A 118 6.16 11.30 7.59
CA ARG A 118 5.74 10.11 6.83
C ARG A 118 6.62 8.86 7.02
N ALA A 119 7.57 8.90 7.96
CA ALA A 119 8.43 7.75 8.27
C ALA A 119 7.63 6.50 8.65
N ALA A 120 6.53 6.67 9.41
CA ALA A 120 5.63 5.56 9.75
C ALA A 120 4.96 4.92 8.52
N THR A 121 4.55 5.73 7.53
CA THR A 121 3.96 5.26 6.28
C THR A 121 4.96 4.44 5.48
N TRP A 122 6.21 4.90 5.42
CA TRP A 122 7.30 4.17 4.76
C TRP A 122 7.64 2.86 5.49
N MET A 123 7.72 2.88 6.83
CA MET A 123 7.98 1.70 7.64
C MET A 123 6.91 0.62 7.46
N ILE A 124 5.64 1.01 7.36
CA ILE A 124 4.57 0.05 7.05
C ILE A 124 4.73 -0.53 5.65
N GLY A 125 5.24 0.25 4.68
CA GLY A 125 5.65 -0.27 3.37
C GLY A 125 6.73 -1.36 3.48
N VAL A 126 7.73 -1.17 4.35
CA VAL A 126 8.76 -2.20 4.62
C VAL A 126 8.15 -3.47 5.23
N VAL A 127 7.23 -3.32 6.18
CA VAL A 127 6.51 -4.46 6.78
C VAL A 127 5.68 -5.21 5.73
N ILE A 128 4.97 -4.49 4.85
CA ILE A 128 4.23 -5.11 3.74
C ILE A 128 5.17 -5.91 2.84
N PHE A 129 6.33 -5.36 2.50
CA PHE A 129 7.33 -6.04 1.67
C PHE A 129 7.83 -7.32 2.35
N ALA A 130 8.17 -7.28 3.64
CA ALA A 130 8.61 -8.46 4.39
C ALA A 130 7.54 -9.56 4.46
N VAL A 131 6.29 -9.20 4.78
CA VAL A 131 5.17 -10.16 4.82
C VAL A 131 4.86 -10.71 3.41
N SER A 132 5.02 -9.89 2.38
CA SER A 132 4.87 -10.32 1.00
C SER A 132 5.91 -11.37 0.60
N ILE A 133 7.17 -11.21 1.00
CA ILE A 133 8.23 -12.22 0.80
C ILE A 133 7.82 -13.55 1.43
N LEU A 134 7.35 -13.53 2.68
CA LEU A 134 6.87 -14.73 3.36
C LEU A 134 5.66 -15.36 2.64
N THR A 135 4.75 -14.54 2.13
CA THR A 135 3.59 -14.99 1.36
C THR A 135 4.03 -15.68 0.07
N ALA A 136 4.97 -15.10 -0.67
CA ALA A 136 5.49 -15.69 -1.90
C ALA A 136 6.26 -16.98 -1.63
N PHE A 137 7.06 -17.02 -0.56
CA PHE A 137 7.80 -18.20 -0.13
C PHE A 137 6.86 -19.39 0.13
N THR A 138 5.83 -19.20 0.95
CA THR A 138 4.84 -20.25 1.25
C THR A 138 4.09 -20.73 -0.01
N GLY A 139 3.84 -19.84 -0.97
CA GLY A 139 3.26 -20.19 -2.28
C GLY A 139 4.21 -21.02 -3.14
N TYR A 140 5.49 -20.67 -3.15
CA TYR A 140 6.53 -21.43 -3.86
C TYR A 140 6.62 -22.86 -3.33
N LEU A 141 6.67 -23.02 -2.01
CA LEU A 141 6.72 -24.33 -1.37
C LEU A 141 5.48 -25.19 -1.66
N SER A 142 4.33 -24.56 -1.89
CA SER A 142 3.08 -25.24 -2.21
C SER A 142 3.07 -25.88 -3.62
N GLN A 143 4.04 -25.56 -4.48
CA GLN A 143 4.13 -26.18 -5.82
C GLN A 143 4.58 -27.64 -5.78
N GLN A 144 5.28 -28.06 -4.72
CA GLN A 144 5.73 -29.45 -4.49
C GLN A 144 6.56 -30.08 -5.62
N ASN A 145 7.05 -29.29 -6.58
CA ASN A 145 8.00 -29.74 -7.60
C ASN A 145 9.41 -29.91 -7.01
N PHE A 146 10.34 -30.46 -7.79
CA PHE A 146 11.69 -30.77 -7.31
C PHE A 146 12.41 -29.55 -6.69
N ASP A 147 12.30 -28.39 -7.32
CA ASP A 147 12.96 -27.18 -6.84
C ASP A 147 12.32 -26.64 -5.55
N ALA A 148 10.99 -26.64 -5.46
CA ALA A 148 10.28 -26.28 -4.24
C ALA A 148 10.66 -27.20 -3.06
N GLN A 149 10.81 -28.51 -3.29
CA GLN A 149 11.25 -29.45 -2.26
C GLN A 149 12.70 -29.22 -1.85
N PHE A 150 13.59 -28.96 -2.82
CA PHE A 150 14.98 -28.64 -2.53
C PHE A 150 15.08 -27.40 -1.62
N ILE A 151 14.35 -26.33 -1.96
CA ILE A 151 14.31 -25.12 -1.15
C ILE A 151 13.67 -25.39 0.23
N ALA A 152 12.59 -26.17 0.31
CA ALA A 152 11.93 -26.50 1.56
C ALA A 152 12.87 -27.23 2.54
N VAL A 153 13.67 -28.18 2.05
CA VAL A 153 14.64 -28.90 2.88
C VAL A 153 15.74 -27.97 3.40
N ASN A 154 16.30 -27.12 2.55
CA ASN A 154 17.31 -26.13 2.98
C ASN A 154 16.74 -25.13 3.99
N ALA A 155 15.50 -24.67 3.77
CA ALA A 155 14.84 -23.75 4.68
C ALA A 155 14.49 -24.41 6.03
N LYS A 156 14.20 -25.71 6.05
CA LYS A 156 13.86 -26.43 7.29
C LYS A 156 14.98 -26.35 8.33
N ASP A 157 16.23 -26.51 7.92
CA ASP A 157 17.36 -26.46 8.85
C ASP A 157 17.56 -25.05 9.42
N ALA A 158 17.34 -24.02 8.60
CA ALA A 158 17.32 -22.64 9.05
C ALA A 158 16.17 -22.39 10.05
N MET A 159 14.97 -22.90 9.79
CA MET A 159 13.82 -22.75 10.71
C MET A 159 14.02 -23.48 12.03
N ASN A 160 14.58 -24.70 12.00
CA ASN A 160 14.88 -25.47 13.21
C ASN A 160 15.94 -24.75 14.06
N SER A 161 17.01 -24.25 13.43
CA SER A 161 18.10 -23.55 14.15
C SER A 161 17.66 -22.20 14.73
N ALA A 162 16.73 -21.50 14.08
CA ALA A 162 16.08 -20.30 14.61
C ALA A 162 15.06 -20.59 15.73
N GLY A 163 14.84 -21.86 16.10
CA GLY A 163 13.89 -22.26 17.15
C GLY A 163 12.42 -22.21 16.74
N VAL A 164 12.12 -21.93 15.47
CA VAL A 164 10.74 -21.79 14.96
C VAL A 164 10.20 -23.05 14.27
N GLY A 165 11.09 -24.01 13.95
CA GLY A 165 10.74 -25.23 13.21
C GLY A 165 9.74 -26.16 13.90
N ALA A 166 9.54 -26.03 15.22
CA ALA A 166 8.53 -26.80 15.97
C ALA A 166 7.10 -26.40 15.61
N PHE A 167 6.86 -25.12 15.27
CA PHE A 167 5.54 -24.62 14.91
C PHE A 167 5.44 -24.24 13.43
N PHE A 168 6.55 -23.91 12.76
CA PHE A 168 6.61 -23.53 11.34
C PHE A 168 7.38 -24.57 10.54
N ASN A 169 6.67 -25.62 10.09
CA ASN A 169 7.26 -26.70 9.33
C ASN A 169 7.09 -26.46 7.83
N VAL A 170 8.13 -25.95 7.19
CA VAL A 170 8.17 -25.67 5.74
C VAL A 170 7.97 -26.90 4.85
N LEU A 171 8.17 -28.12 5.36
CA LEU A 171 7.87 -29.37 4.64
C LEU A 171 6.39 -29.78 4.74
N ASN A 172 5.61 -29.14 5.61
CA ASN A 172 4.19 -29.44 5.75
C ASN A 172 3.40 -28.69 4.67
N PHE A 173 2.97 -29.41 3.64
CA PHE A 173 2.15 -28.87 2.56
C PHE A 173 0.88 -28.19 3.10
N GLY A 174 0.13 -28.83 3.99
CA GLY A 174 -1.12 -28.27 4.52
C GLY A 174 -0.90 -26.94 5.26
N GLN A 175 0.23 -26.84 5.98
CA GLN A 175 0.60 -25.60 6.64
C GLN A 175 1.01 -24.52 5.64
N MET A 176 1.92 -24.81 4.70
CA MET A 176 2.37 -23.82 3.71
C MET A 176 1.23 -23.36 2.81
N TYR A 177 0.40 -24.29 2.35
CA TYR A 177 -0.76 -23.99 1.52
C TYR A 177 -1.79 -23.15 2.30
N GLY A 178 -2.16 -23.56 3.53
CA GLY A 178 -3.12 -22.82 4.34
C GLY A 178 -2.66 -21.39 4.70
N LEU A 179 -1.38 -21.22 5.01
CA LEU A 179 -0.80 -19.89 5.23
C LEU A 179 -0.81 -19.04 3.96
N HIS A 180 -0.48 -19.64 2.81
CA HIS A 180 -0.37 -18.95 1.54
C HIS A 180 -1.71 -18.51 0.95
N VAL A 181 -2.77 -19.32 1.06
CA VAL A 181 -4.05 -18.99 0.42
C VAL A 181 -4.97 -18.14 1.30
N MET A 182 -4.76 -18.13 2.61
CA MET A 182 -5.66 -17.47 3.55
C MET A 182 -4.95 -16.45 4.44
N LEU A 183 -4.15 -16.90 5.40
CA LEU A 183 -3.69 -16.03 6.51
C LEU A 183 -2.80 -14.88 6.01
N LEU A 184 -1.79 -15.21 5.19
CA LEU A 184 -0.81 -14.23 4.75
C LEU A 184 -1.37 -13.24 3.73
N PRO A 185 -2.13 -13.64 2.68
CA PRO A 185 -2.74 -12.68 1.75
C PRO A 185 -3.72 -11.73 2.42
N ILE A 186 -4.51 -12.20 3.39
CA ILE A 186 -5.40 -11.35 4.17
C ILE A 186 -4.58 -10.31 4.94
N GLY A 187 -3.50 -10.75 5.61
CA GLY A 187 -2.57 -9.86 6.31
C GLY A 187 -1.97 -8.79 5.40
N VAL A 188 -1.44 -9.19 4.23
CA VAL A 188 -0.89 -8.26 3.23
C VAL A 188 -1.97 -7.28 2.76
N THR A 189 -3.18 -7.75 2.47
CA THR A 189 -4.27 -6.91 1.98
C THR A 189 -4.67 -5.86 3.02
N ILE A 190 -4.81 -6.25 4.29
CA ILE A 190 -5.11 -5.34 5.39
C ILE A 190 -4.01 -4.28 5.54
N LEU A 191 -2.73 -4.71 5.55
CA LEU A 191 -1.61 -3.79 5.66
C LEU A 191 -1.56 -2.80 4.49
N VAL A 192 -1.85 -3.24 3.26
CA VAL A 192 -1.93 -2.39 2.08
C VAL A 192 -3.07 -1.37 2.20
N VAL A 193 -4.25 -1.77 2.67
CA VAL A 193 -5.35 -0.84 2.93
C VAL A 193 -4.93 0.21 3.96
N LEU A 194 -4.31 -0.20 5.06
CA LEU A 194 -3.77 0.73 6.06
C LEU A 194 -2.73 1.67 5.46
N HIS A 195 -1.82 1.16 4.64
CA HIS A 195 -0.82 1.95 3.92
C HIS A 195 -1.46 3.03 3.03
N ILE A 196 -2.46 2.67 2.24
CA ILE A 196 -3.19 3.60 1.37
C ILE A 196 -3.89 4.69 2.21
N VAL A 197 -4.56 4.31 3.31
CA VAL A 197 -5.19 5.28 4.22
C VAL A 197 -4.16 6.27 4.76
N MET A 198 -2.99 5.82 5.21
CA MET A 198 -1.93 6.71 5.70
C MET A 198 -1.36 7.62 4.61
N VAL A 199 -1.24 7.14 3.38
CA VAL A 199 -0.82 7.97 2.24
C VAL A 199 -1.86 9.05 1.93
N ARG A 200 -3.15 8.70 1.94
CA ARG A 200 -4.26 9.62 1.64
C ARG A 200 -4.44 10.69 2.72
N THR A 201 -4.29 10.32 3.99
CA THR A 201 -4.42 11.26 5.12
C THR A 201 -3.29 12.29 5.18
N ARG A 202 -2.06 11.93 4.78
CA ARG A 202 -0.88 12.82 4.90
C ARG A 202 -0.48 13.51 3.60
N GLY A 203 -1.10 13.13 2.49
CA GLY A 203 -0.77 13.63 1.15
C GLY A 203 0.64 13.27 0.68
N VAL A 204 0.90 13.65 -0.56
CA VAL A 204 2.18 13.40 -1.25
C VAL A 204 3.25 14.42 -0.86
N VAL A 205 4.49 13.96 -0.70
CA VAL A 205 5.67 14.79 -0.43
C VAL A 205 5.93 15.70 -1.63
N LYS A 206 6.12 17.00 -1.41
CA LYS A 206 6.60 17.91 -2.45
C LYS A 206 8.02 17.48 -2.89
N PRO A 207 8.38 17.54 -4.18
CA PRO A 207 9.76 17.33 -4.62
C PRO A 207 10.76 18.24 -3.89
N ILE A 208 12.04 17.87 -3.86
CA ILE A 208 13.09 18.75 -3.34
C ILE A 208 13.38 19.79 -4.42
N ASP A 209 13.20 21.06 -4.10
CA ASP A 209 13.57 22.16 -5.00
C ASP A 209 15.10 22.19 -5.20
N PRO A 210 15.60 22.38 -6.43
CA PRO A 210 17.02 22.64 -6.63
C PRO A 210 17.41 23.93 -5.90
N GLU A 211 18.58 23.93 -5.24
CA GLU A 211 19.12 25.13 -4.59
C GLU A 211 19.15 26.30 -5.58
N GLY A 212 18.34 27.33 -5.31
CA GLY A 212 18.25 28.53 -6.15
C GLY A 212 16.87 28.82 -6.78
N SER A 213 15.91 27.89 -6.76
CA SER A 213 14.57 28.15 -7.34
C SER A 213 13.74 29.19 -6.57
N SER A 214 14.06 29.43 -5.29
CA SER A 214 13.41 30.45 -4.45
C SER A 214 13.93 31.87 -4.68
N ARG A 215 15.04 32.06 -5.43
CA ARG A 215 15.56 33.40 -5.74
C ARG A 215 14.92 34.03 -6.99
N SER A 216 14.38 33.25 -7.93
CA SER A 216 13.85 33.81 -9.20
C SER A 216 12.46 34.43 -9.09
N HIS A 217 11.68 34.12 -8.04
CA HIS A 217 10.33 34.67 -7.86
C HIS A 217 10.30 36.01 -7.09
N GLY A 218 11.41 36.40 -6.44
CA GLY A 218 11.53 37.71 -5.78
C GLY A 218 12.11 38.81 -6.67
N GLU A 219 12.93 38.43 -7.66
CA GLU A 219 13.64 39.40 -8.51
C GLU A 219 12.78 39.89 -9.69
N ALA A 220 11.78 39.11 -10.11
CA ALA A 220 10.86 39.49 -11.19
C ALA A 220 9.82 40.54 -10.76
N SER A 221 9.54 40.70 -9.47
CA SER A 221 8.65 41.77 -8.97
C SER A 221 9.36 43.11 -8.80
N ASP A 222 10.68 43.13 -8.61
CA ASP A 222 11.45 44.38 -8.48
C ASP A 222 11.80 45.01 -9.84
N PHE A 223 11.82 44.23 -10.93
CA PHE A 223 12.16 44.73 -12.26
C PHE A 223 11.01 45.42 -13.01
N VAL A 224 9.78 45.37 -12.47
CA VAL A 224 8.58 46.01 -13.07
C VAL A 224 8.21 47.33 -12.37
N GLY A 225 9.06 47.84 -11.46
CA GLY A 225 8.82 49.07 -10.70
C GLY A 225 9.44 50.36 -11.23
N THR A 226 10.25 50.33 -12.31
CA THR A 226 11.10 51.50 -12.67
C THR A 226 11.04 51.90 -14.14
N LYS A 227 9.86 52.24 -14.68
CA LYS A 227 9.82 53.12 -15.87
C LYS A 227 8.65 54.10 -15.87
N GLY A 228 9.00 55.37 -15.68
CA GLY A 228 8.32 56.49 -16.35
C GLY A 228 7.97 57.67 -15.46
N GLY A 229 8.79 58.73 -15.47
CA GLY A 229 8.32 60.05 -15.02
C GLY A 229 9.37 61.08 -14.57
N ALA A 230 10.32 61.46 -15.42
CA ALA A 230 11.00 62.77 -15.35
C ALA A 230 11.19 63.27 -16.79
N GLN A 231 10.31 64.17 -17.26
CA GLN A 231 10.51 65.62 -17.44
C GLN A 231 11.35 65.96 -18.70
N PRO A 232 11.22 67.16 -19.32
CA PRO A 232 10.83 68.46 -18.76
C PRO A 232 9.37 68.89 -18.99
#